data_AF-S2L9R1-F1
#
_entry.id   AF-S2L9R1-F1
#
_cell.length_a   1.000
_cell.length_b   1.000
_cell.length_c   1.000
_cell.angle_alpha   90.00
_cell.angle_beta   90.00
_cell.angle_gamma   90.00
#
_symmetry.space_group_name_H-M   'P 1'
#
loop_
_entity.id
_entity.type
_entity.pdbx_description
1 polymer ?
#
loop_
_entity_poly.entity_id
_entity_poly.type
_entity_poly.pdbx_seq_one_letter_code
_entity_poly.pdbx_strand_id
1 'polypeptide(L)'
;MGQAAEAAALASRASTPGLMLSLVILVIGGAISLRYTQETPLQNWVRRTRFGTHPAAWAGDLEKELDHLFQLLYAPRIRLERRAEWNQRLNTHYTAVWLLVEFPAARARFPGMFTLEASERWKAGWFGTETRRVVLTEKDLELDIGGRHRHDRPVYRKVYHATPEDETLREIVGTLYYRPLPELTLSPVDIRID
;
A
#
# COMPACT_ATOMS: atom_id res chain seq x y z
N MET A 1 27.58 -46.32 -9.88
CA MET A 1 27.13 -45.85 -11.21
C MET A 1 25.72 -46.37 -11.57
N GLY A 2 24.79 -46.47 -10.61
CA GLY A 2 23.49 -47.15 -10.83
C GLY A 2 22.28 -46.24 -11.10
N GLN A 3 22.26 -45.02 -10.55
CA GLN A 3 21.07 -44.16 -10.61
C GLN A 3 20.88 -43.44 -11.95
N ALA A 4 21.96 -43.14 -12.67
CA ALA A 4 21.88 -42.52 -14.01
C ALA A 4 21.38 -43.50 -15.08
N ALA A 5 21.66 -44.80 -14.90
CA ALA A 5 21.20 -45.86 -15.82
C ALA A 5 19.70 -46.16 -15.62
N GLU A 6 19.20 -46.09 -14.38
CA GLU A 6 17.79 -46.25 -14.06
C GLU A 6 16.93 -45.10 -14.61
N ALA A 7 17.43 -43.86 -14.52
CA ALA A 7 16.78 -42.69 -15.13
C ALA A 7 16.75 -42.77 -16.67
N ALA A 8 17.81 -43.26 -17.29
CA ALA A 8 17.89 -43.45 -18.74
C ALA A 8 16.97 -44.58 -19.24
N ALA A 9 16.79 -45.65 -18.45
CA ALA A 9 15.89 -46.76 -18.77
C ALA A 9 14.40 -46.40 -18.62
N LEU A 10 14.06 -45.48 -17.72
CA LEU A 10 12.72 -44.89 -17.63
C LEU A 10 12.42 -43.94 -18.79
N ALA A 11 13.42 -43.16 -19.23
CA ALA A 11 13.27 -42.22 -20.35
C ALA A 11 13.07 -42.94 -21.71
N SER A 12 13.66 -44.13 -21.90
CA SER A 12 13.56 -44.87 -23.16
C SER A 12 12.25 -45.65 -23.34
N ARG A 13 11.46 -45.83 -22.26
CA ARG A 13 10.13 -46.47 -22.31
C ARG A 13 8.97 -45.50 -22.55
N ALA A 14 9.20 -44.20 -22.45
CA ALA A 14 8.19 -43.17 -22.69
C ALA A 14 8.26 -42.65 -24.14
N SER A 15 8.02 -43.52 -25.13
CA SER A 15 7.99 -43.17 -26.55
C SER A 15 6.73 -42.41 -26.97
N THR A 16 6.26 -41.49 -26.13
CA THR A 16 5.13 -40.61 -26.44
C THR A 16 5.63 -39.16 -26.38
N PRO A 17 5.98 -38.54 -27.53
CA PRO A 17 6.49 -37.18 -27.57
C PRO A 17 5.58 -36.15 -26.88
N GLY A 18 4.27 -36.43 -26.78
CA GLY A 18 3.32 -35.62 -26.03
C GLY A 18 3.56 -35.56 -24.51
N LEU A 19 4.04 -36.64 -23.88
CA LEU A 19 4.32 -36.65 -22.44
C LEU A 19 5.55 -35.80 -22.10
N MET A 20 6.61 -35.88 -22.90
CA MET A 20 7.79 -35.03 -22.73
C MET A 20 7.47 -33.56 -22.96
N LEU A 21 6.66 -33.25 -23.99
CA LEU A 21 6.24 -31.87 -24.24
C LEU A 21 5.37 -31.32 -23.09
N SER A 22 4.45 -32.13 -22.55
CA SER A 22 3.64 -31.75 -21.39
C SER A 22 4.48 -31.53 -20.13
N LEU A 23 5.53 -32.33 -19.91
CA LEU A 23 6.45 -32.18 -18.78
C LEU A 23 7.26 -30.91 -18.91
N VAL A 24 7.77 -30.61 -20.12
CA VAL A 24 8.52 -29.38 -20.40
C VAL A 24 7.62 -28.15 -20.24
N ILE A 25 6.38 -28.18 -20.74
CA ILE A 25 5.40 -27.09 -20.56
C ILE A 25 5.01 -26.95 -19.08
N LEU A 26 4.88 -28.03 -18.32
CA LEU A 26 4.59 -27.99 -16.89
C LEU A 26 5.76 -27.40 -16.08
N VAL A 27 7.00 -27.79 -16.41
CA VAL A 27 8.20 -27.30 -15.73
C VAL A 27 8.46 -25.84 -16.08
N ILE A 28 8.38 -25.46 -17.36
CA ILE A 28 8.58 -24.08 -17.81
C ILE A 28 7.40 -23.21 -17.37
N GLY A 29 6.17 -23.68 -17.54
CA GLY A 29 4.95 -22.99 -17.09
C GLY A 29 4.91 -22.83 -15.57
N GLY A 30 5.32 -23.84 -14.81
CA GLY A 30 5.48 -23.77 -13.35
C GLY A 30 6.59 -22.81 -12.92
N ALA A 31 7.74 -22.83 -13.60
CA ALA A 31 8.85 -21.91 -13.32
C ALA A 31 8.53 -20.45 -13.68
N ILE A 32 7.81 -20.22 -14.78
CA ILE A 32 7.31 -18.90 -15.18
C ILE A 32 6.22 -18.45 -14.21
N SER A 33 5.27 -19.33 -13.85
CA SER A 33 4.22 -19.02 -12.86
C SER A 33 4.83 -18.65 -11.51
N LEU A 34 5.83 -19.36 -11.01
CA LEU A 34 6.53 -18.99 -9.77
C LEU A 34 7.25 -17.64 -9.86
N ARG A 35 7.80 -17.29 -11.04
CA ARG A 35 8.39 -15.96 -11.28
C ARG A 35 7.34 -14.85 -11.42
N TYR A 36 6.13 -15.19 -11.86
CA TYR A 36 5.04 -14.24 -12.12
C TYR A 36 4.03 -14.11 -10.97
N THR A 37 3.99 -15.05 -10.03
CA THR A 37 3.30 -14.82 -8.76
C THR A 37 4.08 -13.74 -8.03
N GLN A 38 3.57 -12.50 -8.08
CA GLN A 38 4.17 -11.38 -7.38
C GLN A 38 4.41 -11.80 -5.93
N GLU A 39 5.68 -11.79 -5.50
CA GLU A 39 6.02 -12.11 -4.11
C GLU A 39 5.17 -11.23 -3.20
N THR A 40 4.59 -11.85 -2.16
CA THR A 40 3.91 -11.03 -1.16
C THR A 40 4.94 -10.06 -0.56
N PRO A 41 4.53 -8.85 -0.15
CA PRO A 41 5.48 -7.90 0.42
C PRO A 41 6.31 -8.48 1.57
N LEU A 42 5.73 -9.42 2.33
CA LEU A 42 6.41 -10.15 3.40
C LEU A 42 7.47 -11.13 2.88
N GLN A 43 7.17 -11.89 1.82
CA GLN A 43 8.15 -12.76 1.17
C GLN A 43 9.33 -11.97 0.61
N ASN A 44 9.05 -10.83 -0.03
CA ASN A 44 10.10 -9.93 -0.52
C ASN A 44 10.91 -9.33 0.63
N TRP A 45 10.28 -9.01 1.78
CA TRP A 45 11.02 -8.59 2.98
C TRP A 45 11.97 -9.69 3.46
N VAL A 46 11.50 -10.94 3.64
CA VAL A 46 12.34 -12.08 4.06
C VAL A 46 13.54 -12.26 3.13
N ARG A 47 13.30 -12.20 1.81
CA ARG A 47 14.34 -12.32 0.78
C ARG A 47 15.42 -11.25 0.87
N ARG A 48 15.10 -10.07 1.41
CA ARG A 48 15.99 -8.93 1.59
C ARG A 48 16.69 -8.86 2.95
N THR A 49 16.30 -9.70 3.91
CA THR A 49 17.02 -9.84 5.19
C THR A 49 18.36 -10.53 5.02
N ARG A 50 19.17 -10.56 6.09
CA ARG A 50 20.43 -11.32 6.14
C ARG A 50 20.28 -12.82 5.87
N PHE A 51 19.08 -13.38 6.02
CA PHE A 51 18.78 -14.80 5.77
C PHE A 51 18.24 -15.06 4.35
N GLY A 52 18.04 -14.00 3.56
CA GLY A 52 17.46 -14.08 2.23
C GLY A 52 18.49 -14.27 1.11
N THR A 53 17.99 -14.43 -0.13
CA THR A 53 18.84 -14.64 -1.31
C THR A 53 19.35 -13.35 -1.93
N HIS A 54 18.76 -12.19 -1.59
CA HIS A 54 19.15 -10.88 -2.12
C HIS A 54 19.18 -9.83 -1.00
N PRO A 55 20.18 -9.89 -0.10
CA PRO A 55 20.26 -8.98 1.05
C PRO A 55 20.29 -7.52 0.60
N ALA A 56 19.44 -6.69 1.22
CA ALA A 56 19.44 -5.25 0.99
C ALA A 56 20.57 -4.57 1.77
N ALA A 57 20.82 -3.28 1.50
CA ALA A 57 21.83 -2.50 2.23
C ALA A 57 21.55 -2.38 3.75
N TRP A 58 20.29 -2.56 4.17
CA TRP A 58 19.87 -2.60 5.57
C TRP A 58 19.94 -4.00 6.20
N ALA A 59 20.24 -5.04 5.41
CA ALA A 59 20.31 -6.41 5.90
C ALA A 59 21.49 -6.56 6.88
N GLY A 60 21.26 -7.24 8.00
CA GLY A 60 22.26 -7.45 9.06
C GLY A 60 22.17 -6.47 10.22
N ASP A 61 21.41 -5.39 10.08
CA ASP A 61 21.06 -4.48 11.18
C ASP A 61 19.64 -4.82 11.67
N LEU A 62 19.56 -5.48 12.83
CA LEU A 62 18.29 -6.00 13.36
C LEU A 62 17.25 -4.89 13.54
N GLU A 63 17.66 -3.69 13.95
CA GLU A 63 16.75 -2.57 14.17
C GLU A 63 16.10 -2.14 12.86
N LYS A 64 16.90 -2.01 11.79
CA LYS A 64 16.40 -1.65 10.45
C LYS A 64 15.59 -2.77 9.81
N GLU A 65 15.97 -4.03 10.00
CA GLU A 65 15.20 -5.19 9.52
C GLU A 65 13.80 -5.20 10.14
N LEU A 66 13.70 -4.97 11.46
CA LEU A 66 12.44 -4.91 12.19
C LEU A 66 11.62 -3.67 11.85
N ASP A 67 12.26 -2.51 11.68
CA ASP A 67 11.54 -1.28 11.27
C ASP A 67 10.88 -1.46 9.90
N HIS A 68 11.59 -2.02 8.91
CA HIS A 68 10.99 -2.35 7.62
C HIS A 68 9.85 -3.36 7.72
N LEU A 69 9.95 -4.35 8.63
CA LEU A 69 8.88 -5.30 8.87
C LEU A 69 7.66 -4.62 9.49
N PHE A 70 7.86 -3.77 10.49
CA PHE A 70 6.77 -3.08 11.18
C PHE A 70 6.09 -2.05 10.29
N GLN A 71 6.84 -1.33 9.45
CA GLN A 71 6.25 -0.51 8.40
C GLN A 71 5.37 -1.37 7.47
N LEU A 72 5.84 -2.54 7.04
CA LEU A 72 5.07 -3.41 6.16
C LEU A 72 3.75 -3.88 6.80
N LEU A 73 3.79 -4.24 8.09
CA LEU A 73 2.64 -4.82 8.79
C LEU A 73 1.66 -3.76 9.28
N TYR A 74 2.16 -2.57 9.65
CA TYR A 74 1.39 -1.59 10.41
C TYR A 74 1.24 -0.24 9.73
N ALA A 75 1.90 0.03 8.59
CA ALA A 75 1.73 1.31 7.90
C ALA A 75 0.25 1.61 7.61
N PRO A 76 -0.20 2.84 7.86
CA PRO A 76 -1.57 3.23 7.58
C PRO A 76 -1.81 3.19 6.06
N ARG A 77 -3.00 2.76 5.67
CA ARG A 77 -3.41 2.81 4.27
C ARG A 77 -4.09 4.15 4.04
N ILE A 78 -3.49 4.99 3.22
CA ILE A 78 -3.97 6.33 2.92
C ILE A 78 -4.40 6.38 1.45
N ARG A 79 -5.58 6.93 1.19
CA ARG A 79 -6.13 7.04 -0.17
C ARG A 79 -6.82 8.37 -0.35
N LEU A 80 -6.77 8.88 -1.57
CA LEU A 80 -7.52 10.05 -2.01
C LEU A 80 -8.63 9.59 -2.96
N GLU A 81 -9.88 9.91 -2.65
CA GLU A 81 -11.02 9.55 -3.49
C GLU A 81 -11.78 10.80 -3.93
N ARG A 82 -12.09 10.89 -5.22
CA ARG A 82 -12.92 11.98 -5.77
C ARG A 82 -14.35 11.50 -5.88
N ARG A 83 -15.28 12.21 -5.25
CA ARG A 83 -16.69 11.84 -5.21
C ARG A 83 -17.57 12.98 -5.71
N ALA A 84 -18.51 12.65 -6.58
CA ALA A 84 -19.60 13.55 -6.93
C ALA A 84 -20.63 13.52 -5.80
N GLU A 85 -20.75 14.64 -5.10
CA GLU A 85 -21.71 14.82 -4.02
C GLU A 85 -22.86 15.72 -4.47
N TRP A 86 -23.98 15.62 -3.74
CA TRP A 86 -25.14 16.47 -3.95
C TRP A 86 -25.28 17.45 -2.80
N ASN A 87 -25.22 18.74 -3.11
CA ASN A 87 -25.53 19.79 -2.15
C ASN A 87 -27.05 20.00 -2.11
N GLN A 88 -27.71 19.49 -1.08
CA GLN A 88 -29.17 19.65 -0.92
C GLN A 88 -29.60 21.12 -0.75
N ARG A 89 -28.77 21.95 -0.12
CA ARG A 89 -29.09 23.37 0.13
C ARG A 89 -29.03 24.20 -1.14
N LEU A 90 -28.07 23.92 -2.01
CA LEU A 90 -27.85 24.65 -3.26
C LEU A 90 -28.49 23.96 -4.48
N ASN A 91 -29.01 22.74 -4.31
CA ASN A 91 -29.58 21.92 -5.37
C ASN A 91 -28.61 21.73 -6.56
N THR A 92 -27.32 21.50 -6.25
CA THR A 92 -26.23 21.37 -7.22
C THR A 92 -25.31 20.20 -6.88
N HIS A 93 -24.74 19.58 -7.92
CA HIS A 93 -23.68 18.59 -7.77
C HIS A 93 -22.32 19.30 -7.67
N TYR A 94 -21.44 18.80 -6.80
CA TYR A 94 -20.06 19.25 -6.71
C TYR A 94 -19.12 18.07 -6.51
N THR A 95 -17.84 18.26 -6.82
CA THR A 95 -16.82 17.23 -6.57
C THR A 95 -16.18 17.49 -5.19
N ALA A 96 -16.27 16.51 -4.30
CA ALA A 96 -15.53 16.45 -3.05
C ALA A 96 -14.31 15.53 -3.20
N VAL A 97 -13.23 15.84 -2.49
CA VAL A 97 -12.05 14.98 -2.39
C VAL A 97 -11.96 14.46 -0.97
N TRP A 98 -12.00 13.14 -0.80
CA TRP A 98 -11.98 12.45 0.48
C TRP A 98 -10.60 11.87 0.70
N LEU A 99 -9.93 12.29 1.78
CA LEU A 99 -8.75 11.62 2.29
C LEU A 99 -9.20 10.53 3.26
N LEU A 100 -9.02 9.27 2.88
CA LEU A 100 -9.36 8.10 3.68
C LEU A 100 -8.09 7.52 4.31
N VAL A 101 -8.15 7.22 5.60
CA VAL A 101 -7.04 6.67 6.38
C VAL A 101 -7.53 5.45 7.16
N GLU A 102 -6.95 4.29 6.87
CA GLU A 102 -7.18 3.04 7.61
C GLU A 102 -5.94 2.70 8.43
N PHE A 103 -6.14 2.43 9.72
CA PHE A 103 -5.07 2.04 10.64
C PHE A 103 -5.12 0.52 10.87
N PRO A 104 -4.22 -0.27 10.26
CA PRO A 104 -4.33 -1.73 10.33
C PRO A 104 -4.01 -2.29 11.73
N ALA A 105 -3.17 -1.61 12.51
CA ALA A 105 -2.74 -2.06 13.83
C ALA A 105 -3.63 -1.55 14.98
N ALA A 106 -4.19 -0.36 14.81
CA ALA A 106 -4.83 0.36 15.91
C ALA A 106 -6.27 -0.12 16.11
N ARG A 107 -6.56 -0.67 17.29
CA ARG A 107 -7.94 -1.00 17.71
C ARG A 107 -8.78 0.25 18.00
N ALA A 108 -8.14 1.33 18.44
CA ALA A 108 -8.75 2.62 18.71
C ALA A 108 -7.74 3.76 18.47
N ARG A 109 -8.25 4.93 18.06
CA ARG A 109 -7.45 6.15 17.91
C ARG A 109 -6.97 6.63 19.29
N PHE A 110 -5.70 7.00 19.40
CA PHE A 110 -5.13 7.63 20.58
C PHE A 110 -4.30 8.88 20.21
N PRO A 111 -4.05 9.81 21.15
CA PRO A 111 -3.34 11.06 20.85
C PRO A 111 -1.90 10.83 20.38
N GLY A 112 -1.48 11.55 19.34
CA GLY A 112 -0.12 11.46 18.78
C GLY A 112 0.17 10.16 18.01
N MET A 113 -0.88 9.44 17.61
CA MET A 113 -0.79 8.22 16.81
C MET A 113 -0.40 8.52 15.36
N PHE A 114 -0.87 9.65 14.81
CA PHE A 114 -0.75 9.99 13.40
C PHE A 114 -0.46 11.47 13.25
N THR A 115 0.67 11.80 12.63
CA THR A 115 1.01 13.15 12.19
C THR A 115 1.52 13.08 10.76
N LEU A 116 0.88 13.79 9.85
CA LEU A 116 1.32 13.95 8.47
C LEU A 116 1.70 15.41 8.25
N GLU A 117 2.99 15.68 8.12
CA GLU A 117 3.51 16.97 7.71
C GLU A 117 3.60 16.99 6.19
N ALA A 118 2.73 17.77 5.55
CA ALA A 118 2.55 17.68 4.10
C ALA A 118 2.40 19.03 3.41
N SER A 119 2.61 18.99 2.10
CA SER A 119 2.26 20.04 1.15
C SER A 119 1.11 19.53 0.28
N GLU A 120 -0.03 20.20 0.36
CA GLU A 120 -1.19 19.96 -0.47
C GLU A 120 -1.09 20.78 -1.75
N ARG A 121 -1.17 20.12 -2.90
CA ARG A 121 -1.21 20.78 -4.21
C ARG A 121 -2.65 20.89 -4.67
N TRP A 122 -3.09 22.12 -4.89
CA TRP A 122 -4.43 22.48 -5.31
C TRP A 122 -4.44 22.95 -6.76
N LYS A 123 -5.53 22.65 -7.48
CA LYS A 123 -5.88 23.40 -8.69
C LYS A 123 -6.45 24.74 -8.25
N ALA A 124 -5.96 25.85 -8.80
CA ALA A 124 -6.43 27.20 -8.49
C ALA A 124 -6.85 27.92 -9.79
N GLY A 125 -8.15 28.11 -10.01
CA GLY A 125 -8.68 28.68 -11.25
C GLY A 125 -8.37 27.87 -12.52
N TRP A 126 -8.33 28.54 -13.67
CA TRP A 126 -8.22 27.88 -14.99
C TRP A 126 -6.82 27.33 -15.29
N PHE A 127 -5.76 27.98 -14.81
CA PHE A 127 -4.36 27.58 -15.07
C PHE A 127 -3.45 27.59 -13.85
N GLY A 128 -3.95 28.00 -12.68
CA GLY A 128 -3.14 28.09 -11.47
C GLY A 128 -3.01 26.76 -10.75
N THR A 129 -1.88 26.62 -10.06
CA THR A 129 -1.71 25.62 -9.01
C THR A 129 -1.25 26.33 -7.76
N GLU A 130 -1.85 25.98 -6.63
CA GLU A 130 -1.42 26.50 -5.34
C GLU A 130 -0.86 25.36 -4.50
N THR A 131 0.19 25.63 -3.73
CA THR A 131 0.75 24.67 -2.78
C THR A 131 0.57 25.21 -1.38
N ARG A 132 -0.13 24.46 -0.52
CA ARG A 132 -0.42 24.83 0.86
C ARG A 132 0.28 23.86 1.80
N ARG A 133 1.03 24.37 2.78
CA ARG A 133 1.61 23.52 3.84
C ARG A 133 0.56 23.22 4.89
N VAL A 134 0.47 21.96 5.30
CA VAL A 134 -0.50 21.48 6.27
C VAL A 134 0.17 20.49 7.22
N VAL A 135 -0.30 20.47 8.46
CA VAL A 135 -0.02 19.40 9.41
C VAL A 135 -1.35 18.74 9.74
N LEU A 136 -1.51 17.48 9.33
CA LEU A 136 -2.71 16.70 9.61
C LEU A 136 -2.41 15.76 10.78
N THR A 137 -3.27 15.79 11.78
CA THR A 137 -3.18 14.92 12.96
C THR A 137 -4.34 13.94 13.00
N GLU A 138 -4.32 13.01 13.95
CA GLU A 138 -5.44 12.12 14.17
C GLU A 138 -6.76 12.86 14.47
N LYS A 139 -6.70 14.11 14.97
CA LYS A 139 -7.86 14.94 15.33
C LYS A 139 -8.55 15.56 14.11
N ASP A 140 -7.81 15.77 13.04
CA ASP A 140 -8.33 16.29 11.76
C ASP A 140 -9.13 15.25 10.98
N LEU A 141 -9.11 14.00 11.45
CA LEU A 141 -9.79 12.88 10.83
C LEU A 141 -11.04 12.51 11.63
N GLU A 142 -12.17 12.37 10.93
CA GLU A 142 -13.44 11.91 11.49
C GLU A 142 -13.66 10.43 11.15
N LEU A 143 -14.38 9.69 12.00
CA LEU A 143 -14.73 8.30 11.66
C LEU A 143 -15.68 8.28 10.46
N ASP A 144 -15.36 7.51 9.41
CA ASP A 144 -16.23 7.32 8.25
C ASP A 144 -17.42 6.42 8.63
N ILE A 145 -18.49 7.05 9.09
CA ILE A 145 -19.75 6.40 9.45
C ILE A 145 -20.77 6.68 8.35
N GLY A 146 -21.41 5.64 7.82
CA GLY A 146 -22.50 5.76 6.85
C GLY A 146 -22.09 5.73 5.37
N GLY A 147 -20.82 5.42 5.07
CA GLY A 147 -20.41 5.10 3.70
C GLY A 147 -21.16 3.88 3.14
N ARG A 148 -21.39 3.85 1.81
CA ARG A 148 -22.00 2.70 1.12
C ARG A 148 -21.20 1.40 1.28
N HIS A 149 -19.93 1.48 1.64
CA HIS A 149 -19.05 0.34 1.87
C HIS A 149 -18.99 0.06 3.38
N ARG A 150 -19.35 -1.16 3.76
CA ARG A 150 -19.08 -1.66 5.10
C ARG A 150 -17.59 -1.98 5.17
N HIS A 151 -16.85 -1.19 5.93
CA HIS A 151 -15.44 -1.46 6.17
C HIS A 151 -15.32 -2.52 7.27
N ASP A 152 -14.49 -3.53 7.06
CA ASP A 152 -14.19 -4.54 8.10
C ASP A 152 -13.41 -3.96 9.29
N ARG A 153 -12.88 -2.73 9.12
CA ARG A 153 -12.08 -1.99 10.10
C ARG A 153 -12.49 -0.52 10.13
N PRO A 154 -12.25 0.20 11.23
CA PRO A 154 -12.48 1.64 11.29
C PRO A 154 -11.67 2.38 10.22
N VAL A 155 -12.36 3.12 9.36
CA VAL A 155 -11.76 4.03 8.39
C VAL A 155 -12.04 5.45 8.84
N TYR A 156 -11.03 6.29 8.83
CA TYR A 156 -11.14 7.71 9.15
C TYR A 156 -11.07 8.55 7.88
N ARG A 157 -11.71 9.71 7.87
CA ARG A 157 -11.80 10.59 6.71
C ARG A 157 -11.58 12.05 7.05
N LYS A 158 -11.00 12.78 6.09
CA LYS A 158 -11.07 14.24 6.00
C LYS A 158 -11.62 14.62 4.62
N VAL A 159 -12.59 15.53 4.59
CA VAL A 159 -13.26 15.94 3.35
C VAL A 159 -12.76 17.31 2.93
N TYR A 160 -12.32 17.40 1.69
CA TYR A 160 -11.94 18.63 1.02
C TYR A 160 -13.05 18.98 0.03
N HIS A 161 -13.68 20.12 0.25
CA HIS A 161 -14.71 20.63 -0.66
C HIS A 161 -14.06 21.49 -1.74
N ALA A 162 -14.62 21.44 -2.95
CA ALA A 162 -14.30 22.44 -3.96
C ALA A 162 -14.72 23.83 -3.46
N THR A 163 -13.84 24.82 -3.60
CA THR A 163 -14.17 26.21 -3.26
C THR A 163 -15.07 26.81 -4.35
N PRO A 164 -15.70 27.99 -4.11
CA PRO A 164 -16.46 28.69 -5.15
C PRO A 164 -15.69 28.98 -6.44
N GLU A 165 -14.35 28.91 -6.39
CA GLU A 165 -13.43 29.15 -7.51
C GLU A 165 -12.99 27.86 -8.22
N ASP A 166 -13.73 26.76 -8.03
CA ASP A 166 -13.42 25.42 -8.54
C ASP A 166 -12.04 24.90 -8.12
N GLU A 167 -11.54 25.35 -6.96
CA GLU A 167 -10.30 24.83 -6.43
C GLU A 167 -10.49 23.42 -5.90
N THR A 168 -9.69 22.49 -6.41
CA THR A 168 -9.77 21.08 -6.01
C THR A 168 -8.40 20.56 -5.63
N LEU A 169 -8.31 19.91 -4.48
CA LEU A 169 -7.10 19.21 -4.05
C LEU A 169 -6.70 18.18 -5.11
N ARG A 170 -5.45 18.24 -5.59
CA ARG A 170 -4.89 17.32 -6.58
C ARG A 170 -4.07 16.22 -5.92
N GLU A 171 -3.16 16.60 -5.04
CA GLU A 171 -2.12 15.71 -4.53
C GLU A 171 -1.73 16.16 -3.11
N ILE A 172 -1.35 15.20 -2.27
CA ILE A 172 -0.72 15.44 -0.98
C ILE A 172 0.65 14.77 -0.99
N VAL A 173 1.70 15.54 -0.69
CA VAL A 173 3.09 15.03 -0.59
C VAL A 173 3.67 15.43 0.75
N GLY A 174 4.24 14.49 1.49
CA GLY A 174 4.77 14.80 2.81
C GLY A 174 5.40 13.63 3.53
N THR A 175 5.72 13.85 4.79
CA THR A 175 6.33 12.86 5.67
C THR A 175 5.34 12.46 6.75
N LEU A 176 5.11 11.16 6.87
CA LEU A 176 4.22 10.53 7.82
C LEU A 176 5.00 10.06 9.04
N TYR A 177 4.57 10.52 10.20
CA TYR A 177 4.97 10.02 11.52
C TYR A 177 3.81 9.19 12.06
N TYR A 178 4.05 7.89 12.24
CA TYR A 178 3.02 6.97 12.67
C TYR A 178 3.46 6.10 13.84
N ARG A 179 2.55 5.96 14.80
CA ARG A 179 2.72 5.18 16.01
C ARG A 179 1.55 4.19 16.11
N PRO A 180 1.67 2.93 15.68
CA PRO A 180 0.58 1.95 15.74
C PRO A 180 0.13 1.59 17.16
N LEU A 181 1.07 1.63 18.12
CA LEU A 181 0.85 1.33 19.53
C LEU A 181 1.56 2.41 20.36
N PRO A 182 1.08 2.77 21.56
CA PRO A 182 1.69 3.82 22.38
C PRO A 182 3.21 3.70 22.58
N GLU A 183 3.70 2.46 22.68
CA GLU A 183 5.12 2.12 22.90
C GLU A 183 5.92 1.86 21.60
N LEU A 184 5.29 1.91 20.43
CA LEU A 184 5.91 1.58 19.14
C LEU A 184 5.79 2.75 18.16
N THR A 185 6.88 3.50 18.00
CA THR A 185 6.99 4.56 16.99
C THR A 185 7.75 4.01 15.79
N LEU A 186 7.15 4.10 14.60
CA LEU A 186 7.81 3.69 13.36
C LEU A 186 8.69 4.82 12.83
N SER A 187 9.72 4.49 12.05
CA SER A 187 10.48 5.51 11.34
C SER A 187 9.57 6.34 10.42
N PRO A 188 9.88 7.63 10.21
CA PRO A 188 9.10 8.48 9.31
C PRO A 188 9.11 7.94 7.88
N VAL A 189 7.97 8.03 7.21
CA VAL A 189 7.80 7.53 5.83
C VAL A 189 7.36 8.66 4.93
N ASP A 190 8.08 8.85 3.81
CA ASP A 190 7.65 9.79 2.77
C ASP A 190 6.50 9.19 1.97
N ILE A 191 5.44 9.97 1.81
CA ILE A 191 4.23 9.58 1.09
C ILE A 191 3.86 10.60 0.03
N ARG A 192 3.27 10.09 -1.05
CA ARG A 192 2.65 10.85 -2.13
C ARG A 192 1.30 10.21 -2.43
N ILE A 193 0.25 11.01 -2.46
CA ILE A 193 -1.14 10.56 -2.63
C ILE A 193 -1.82 11.44 -3.69
N ASP A 194 -2.36 10.85 -4.75
CA ASP A 194 -3.00 11.52 -5.90
C ASP A 194 -4.43 11.02 -6.21
#